data_AF-A0A7C4UEB6-F1
#
_entry.id   AF-A0A7C4UEB6-F1
#
_cell.length_a   1.000
_cell.length_b   1.000
_cell.length_c   1.000
_cell.angle_alpha   90.00
_cell.angle_beta   90.00
_cell.angle_gamma   90.00
#
_symmetry.space_group_name_H-M   'P 1'
#
loop_
_entity.id
_entity.type
_entity.pdbx_description
1 polymer ?
#
loop_
_entity_poly.entity_id
_entity_poly.type
_entity_poly.pdbx_seq_one_letter_code
_entity_poly.pdbx_strand_id
1 'polypeptide(L)'
;ANIAEGFGRGTQGEFITFLGYAIGSLNETQSHLCAAYDREFLDKNSFGALFAEGTEIRRMIVAFVKSMVMQGSGVKNARRPHRHSEQVWEIYERITGEARPEFFRAKADS
;
A
#
# COMPACT_ATOMS: atom_id res chain seq x y z
N ALA A 1 -3.37 13.31 -3.26
CA ALA A 1 -4.16 13.68 -4.44
C ALA A 1 -5.31 12.69 -4.67
N ASN A 2 -5.02 11.46 -5.12
CA ASN A 2 -6.02 10.46 -5.52
C ASN A 2 -7.17 10.20 -4.53
N ILE A 3 -6.91 10.12 -3.21
CA ILE A 3 -7.98 9.90 -2.21
C ILE A 3 -9.00 11.05 -2.20
N ALA A 4 -8.53 12.30 -2.14
CA ALA A 4 -9.41 13.47 -2.12
C ALA A 4 -10.16 13.64 -3.44
N GLU A 5 -9.48 13.40 -4.57
CA GLU A 5 -10.10 13.45 -5.89
C GLU A 5 -11.20 12.42 -6.07
N GLY A 6 -11.00 11.19 -5.56
CA GLY A 6 -11.99 10.14 -5.59
C GLY A 6 -13.18 10.38 -4.67
N PHE A 7 -12.95 11.00 -3.51
CA PHE A 7 -14.01 11.33 -2.56
C PHE A 7 -15.02 12.33 -3.13
N GLY A 8 -14.57 13.26 -3.99
CA GLY A 8 -15.43 14.21 -4.68
C GLY A 8 -16.23 13.64 -5.87
N ARG A 9 -16.14 12.34 -6.17
CA ARG A 9 -16.82 11.71 -7.32
C ARG A 9 -18.21 11.19 -6.97
N GLY A 10 -19.05 11.03 -7.99
CA GLY A 10 -20.49 10.78 -7.84
C GLY A 10 -20.87 9.36 -7.43
N THR A 11 -19.96 8.38 -7.53
CA THR A 11 -20.27 6.98 -7.19
C THR A 11 -19.20 6.31 -6.33
N GLN A 12 -19.64 5.34 -5.52
CA GLN A 12 -18.76 4.52 -4.70
C GLN A 12 -17.76 3.70 -5.53
N GLY A 13 -18.15 3.25 -6.73
CA GLY A 13 -17.25 2.53 -7.65
C GLY A 13 -16.10 3.40 -8.17
N GLU A 14 -16.37 4.66 -8.50
CA GLU A 14 -15.34 5.63 -8.88
C GLU A 14 -14.40 5.89 -7.70
N PHE A 15 -14.93 6.07 -6.49
CA PHE A 15 -14.09 6.29 -5.33
C PHE A 15 -13.14 5.11 -5.07
N ILE A 16 -13.63 3.86 -5.15
CA ILE A 16 -12.79 2.65 -5.05
C ILE A 16 -11.68 2.64 -6.11
N THR A 17 -11.98 3.09 -7.33
CA THR A 17 -10.98 3.18 -8.41
C THR A 17 -9.86 4.14 -8.05
N PHE A 18 -10.19 5.32 -7.54
CA PHE A 18 -9.23 6.32 -7.08
C PHE A 18 -8.41 5.85 -5.87
N LEU A 19 -8.99 5.08 -4.95
CA LEU A 19 -8.24 4.44 -3.87
C LEU A 19 -7.25 3.40 -4.40
N GLY A 20 -7.59 2.71 -5.50
CA GLY A 20 -6.66 1.86 -6.23
C GLY A 20 -5.45 2.63 -6.78
N TYR A 21 -5.67 3.80 -7.38
CA TYR A 21 -4.59 4.68 -7.82
C TYR A 21 -3.74 5.20 -6.66
N ALA A 22 -4.36 5.53 -5.51
CA ALA A 22 -3.63 5.94 -4.31
C ALA A 22 -2.65 4.84 -3.83
N ILE A 23 -3.09 3.58 -3.82
CA ILE A 23 -2.20 2.44 -3.50
C ILE A 23 -1.07 2.30 -4.53
N GLY A 24 -1.36 2.48 -5.82
CA GLY A 24 -0.36 2.45 -6.88
C GLY A 24 0.76 3.46 -6.66
N SER A 25 0.41 4.73 -6.47
CA SER A 25 1.37 5.81 -6.20
C SER A 25 2.16 5.60 -4.91
N LEU A 26 1.53 5.02 -3.88
CA LEU A 26 2.19 4.69 -2.63
C LEU A 26 3.25 3.59 -2.81
N ASN A 27 2.94 2.53 -3.57
CA ASN A 27 3.90 1.48 -3.89
C ASN A 27 5.11 2.01 -4.68
N GLU A 28 4.87 2.93 -5.63
CA GLU A 28 5.94 3.60 -6.38
C GLU A 28 6.83 4.45 -5.46
N THR A 29 6.22 5.20 -4.54
CA THR A 29 6.95 5.98 -3.53
C THR A 29 7.84 5.08 -2.66
N GLN A 30 7.33 3.94 -2.18
CA GLN A 30 8.12 2.98 -1.39
C GLN A 30 9.28 2.38 -2.19
N SER A 31 9.09 2.14 -3.49
CA SER A 31 10.17 1.71 -4.38
C SER A 31 11.25 2.78 -4.53
N HIS A 32 10.86 4.05 -4.63
CA HIS A 32 11.79 5.17 -4.64
C HIS A 32 12.52 5.35 -3.30
N LEU A 33 11.89 5.05 -2.15
CA LEU A 33 12.57 5.04 -0.86
C LEU A 33 13.70 4.01 -0.83
N CYS A 34 13.48 2.80 -1.34
CA CYS A 34 14.53 1.79 -1.46
C CYS A 34 15.70 2.30 -2.32
N ALA A 35 15.37 2.88 -3.48
CA ALA A 35 16.33 3.43 -4.41
C ALA A 35 17.11 4.63 -3.83
N ALA A 36 16.48 5.43 -2.97
CA ALA A 36 17.10 6.56 -2.27
C ALA A 36 18.03 6.10 -1.15
N TYR A 37 17.63 5.07 -0.40
CA TYR A 37 18.49 4.43 0.61
C TYR A 37 19.74 3.82 -0.03
N ASP A 38 19.58 3.06 -1.12
CA ASP A 38 20.72 2.43 -1.83
C ASP A 38 21.72 3.46 -2.40
N ARG A 39 21.28 4.70 -2.61
CA ARG A 39 22.13 5.84 -3.04
C ARG A 39 22.62 6.71 -1.87
N GLU A 40 22.43 6.25 -0.63
CA GLU A 40 22.84 6.95 0.59
C GLU A 40 22.19 8.33 0.79
N PHE A 41 21.05 8.59 0.14
CA PHE A 41 20.27 9.82 0.35
C PHE A 41 19.40 9.76 1.61
N LEU A 42 19.16 8.56 2.14
CA LEU A 42 18.40 8.32 3.36
C LEU A 42 19.21 7.41 4.29
N ASP A 43 19.24 7.75 5.57
CA ASP A 43 19.74 6.83 6.59
C ASP A 43 18.70 5.74 6.89
N LYS A 44 19.15 4.69 7.58
CA LYS A 44 18.33 3.52 7.92
C LYS A 44 17.09 3.87 8.73
N ASN A 45 17.19 4.80 9.69
CA ASN A 45 16.07 5.16 10.56
C ASN A 45 15.02 5.93 9.76
N SER A 46 15.45 6.90 8.96
CA SER A 46 14.56 7.66 8.07
C SER A 46 13.87 6.76 7.04
N PHE A 47 14.62 5.85 6.41
CA PHE A 47 14.05 4.86 5.49
C PHE A 47 13.01 3.98 6.18
N GLY A 48 13.36 3.38 7.33
CA GLY A 48 12.48 2.49 8.07
C GLY A 48 11.17 3.18 8.49
N ALA A 49 11.26 4.40 9.03
CA ALA A 49 10.11 5.18 9.45
C ALA A 49 9.16 5.51 8.29
N LEU A 50 9.70 6.02 7.17
CA LEU A 50 8.90 6.38 5.99
C LEU A 50 8.26 5.15 5.33
N PHE A 51 9.00 4.05 5.26
CA PHE A 51 8.50 2.81 4.69
C PHE A 51 7.38 2.20 5.56
N ALA A 52 7.54 2.23 6.89
CA ALA A 52 6.53 1.77 7.83
C ALA A 52 5.26 2.63 7.78
N GLU A 53 5.40 3.96 7.70
CA GLU A 53 4.26 4.87 7.55
C GLU A 53 3.48 4.58 6.26
N GLY A 54 4.17 4.42 5.14
CA GLY A 54 3.53 4.04 3.88
C GLY A 54 2.80 2.70 3.98
N THR A 55 3.37 1.74 4.70
CA THR A 55 2.73 0.45 4.96
C THR A 55 1.43 0.59 5.74
N GLU A 56 1.39 1.44 6.76
CA GLU A 56 0.18 1.70 7.55
C GLU A 56 -0.90 2.40 6.72
N ILE A 57 -0.54 3.41 5.92
CA ILE A 57 -1.47 4.08 4.99
C ILE A 57 -2.10 3.05 4.05
N ARG A 58 -1.30 2.14 3.50
CA ARG A 58 -1.81 1.07 2.63
C ARG A 58 -2.83 0.19 3.36
N ARG A 59 -2.56 -0.20 4.61
CA ARG A 59 -3.48 -1.01 5.43
C ARG A 59 -4.81 -0.29 5.65
N MET A 60 -4.76 1.00 5.98
CA MET A 60 -5.97 1.82 6.16
C MET A 60 -6.81 1.88 4.88
N ILE A 61 -6.19 2.15 3.72
CA ILE A 61 -6.90 2.21 2.44
C ILE A 61 -7.54 0.85 2.11
N VAL A 62 -6.82 -0.25 2.28
CA VAL A 62 -7.34 -1.60 2.01
C VAL A 62 -8.52 -1.95 2.93
N ALA A 63 -8.40 -1.66 4.23
CA ALA A 63 -9.48 -1.88 5.19
C ALA A 63 -10.72 -1.06 4.82
N PHE A 64 -10.52 0.19 4.41
CA PHE A 64 -11.60 1.09 4.00
C PHE A 64 -12.28 0.65 2.70
N VAL A 65 -11.53 0.21 1.68
CA VAL A 65 -12.10 -0.41 0.48
C VAL A 65 -12.92 -1.65 0.85
N LYS A 66 -12.41 -2.49 1.76
CA LYS A 66 -13.13 -3.69 2.20
C LYS A 66 -14.46 -3.34 2.87
N SER A 67 -14.50 -2.33 3.75
CA SER A 67 -15.75 -1.91 4.39
C SER A 67 -16.78 -1.38 3.38
N MET A 68 -16.33 -0.78 2.28
CA MET A 68 -17.20 -0.28 1.22
C MET A 68 -17.80 -1.38 0.33
N VAL A 69 -17.11 -2.51 0.18
CA VAL A 69 -17.55 -3.62 -0.70
C VAL A 69 -18.47 -4.62 0.02
N MET A 70 -18.69 -4.48 1.33
CA MET A 70 -19.63 -5.33 2.08
C MET A 70 -21.11 -4.98 1.83
N GLN A 71 -22.00 -5.95 2.09
CA GLN A 71 -23.37 -6.08 1.55
C GLN A 71 -24.20 -4.78 1.44
N GLY A 72 -24.80 -4.56 0.25
CA GLY A 72 -25.73 -3.45 -0.04
C GLY A 72 -25.16 -2.36 -0.97
N SER A 73 -23.85 -2.34 -1.22
CA SER A 73 -23.14 -1.25 -1.91
C SER A 73 -23.20 -1.23 -3.44
N GLY A 74 -23.91 -2.18 -4.08
CA GLY A 74 -24.05 -2.23 -5.55
C GLY A 74 -22.77 -2.55 -6.34
N VAL A 75 -21.59 -2.55 -5.72
CA VAL A 75 -20.30 -2.84 -6.36
C VAL A 75 -20.02 -4.34 -6.31
N LYS A 76 -20.24 -5.02 -7.44
CA LYS A 76 -20.12 -6.50 -7.53
C LYS A 76 -18.67 -7.01 -7.63
N ASN A 77 -17.71 -6.17 -8.00
CA ASN A 77 -16.30 -6.56 -8.15
C ASN A 77 -15.35 -5.35 -7.99
N ALA A 78 -14.67 -5.25 -6.85
CA ALA A 78 -13.51 -4.35 -6.72
C ALA A 78 -12.26 -5.05 -7.25
N ARG A 79 -11.50 -4.41 -8.15
CA ARG A 79 -10.19 -4.93 -8.59
C ARG A 79 -9.29 -5.09 -7.37
N ARG A 80 -8.58 -6.22 -7.28
CA ARG A 80 -7.61 -6.43 -6.20
C ARG A 80 -6.52 -5.35 -6.30
N PRO A 81 -6.18 -4.67 -5.20
CA PRO A 81 -5.11 -3.70 -5.21
C PRO A 81 -3.79 -4.38 -5.56
N HIS A 82 -2.93 -3.65 -6.28
CA HIS A 82 -1.61 -4.15 -6.65
C HIS A 82 -0.82 -4.54 -5.39
N ARG A 83 -0.33 -5.78 -5.34
CA ARG A 83 0.60 -6.23 -4.30
C ARG A 83 1.94 -5.55 -4.53
N HIS A 84 2.61 -5.18 -3.45
CA HIS A 84 4.05 -4.92 -3.51
C HIS A 84 4.76 -6.14 -4.09
N SER A 85 5.83 -5.94 -4.85
CA SER A 85 6.70 -7.04 -5.23
C SER A 85 7.37 -7.62 -3.98
N GLU A 86 7.58 -8.92 -3.95
CA GLU A 86 8.31 -9.59 -2.86
C GLU A 86 9.69 -8.96 -2.63
N GLN A 87 10.32 -8.51 -3.71
CA GLN A 87 11.61 -7.81 -3.71
C GLN A 87 11.62 -6.57 -2.81
N VAL A 88 10.55 -5.75 -2.80
CA VAL A 88 10.53 -4.52 -1.99
C VAL A 88 10.50 -4.85 -0.50
N TRP A 89 9.81 -5.93 -0.12
CA TRP A 89 9.79 -6.38 1.27
C TRP A 89 11.10 -7.05 1.69
N GLU A 90 11.74 -7.81 0.80
CA GLU A 90 13.08 -8.35 1.05
C GLU A 90 14.09 -7.23 1.29
N ILE A 91 13.99 -6.14 0.53
CA ILE A 91 14.81 -4.95 0.72
C ILE A 91 14.53 -4.32 2.09
N TYR A 92 13.26 -4.14 2.46
CA TYR A 92 12.88 -3.61 3.78
C TYR A 92 13.49 -4.45 4.91
N GLU A 93 13.31 -5.77 4.88
CA GLU A 93 13.80 -6.69 5.90
C GLU A 93 15.33 -6.67 5.99
N ARG A 94 16.01 -6.66 4.84
CA ARG A 94 17.48 -6.56 4.75
C ARG A 94 18.01 -5.26 5.36
N ILE A 95 17.37 -4.12 5.05
CA ILE A 95 17.83 -2.80 5.48
C ILE A 95 17.55 -2.58 6.96
N THR A 96 16.29 -2.79 7.36
CA THR A 96 15.83 -2.49 8.72
C THR A 96 16.27 -3.57 9.71
N GLY A 97 16.42 -4.82 9.27
CA GLY A 97 16.57 -5.98 10.14
C GLY A 97 15.25 -6.37 10.82
N GLU A 98 14.15 -5.70 10.50
CA GLU A 98 12.82 -6.00 11.02
C GLU A 98 12.08 -6.94 10.07
N ALA A 99 11.31 -7.87 10.63
CA ALA A 99 10.47 -8.73 9.80
C ALA A 99 9.29 -7.95 9.23
N ARG A 100 8.93 -8.19 7.97
CA ARG A 100 7.74 -7.58 7.37
C ARG A 100 6.48 -7.91 8.20
N PRO A 101 5.44 -7.06 8.18
CA PRO A 101 4.23 -7.31 8.95
C PRO A 101 3.55 -8.62 8.54
N GLU A 102 2.92 -9.31 9.49
CA GLU A 102 2.34 -10.64 9.29
C GLU A 102 1.36 -10.69 8.10
N PHE A 103 0.56 -9.65 7.91
CA PHE A 103 -0.39 -9.54 6.80
C PHE A 103 0.27 -9.61 5.41
N PHE A 104 1.54 -9.24 5.31
CA PHE A 104 2.34 -9.23 4.08
C PHE A 104 3.29 -10.43 3.97
N ARG A 105 3.33 -11.31 4.97
CA ARG A 105 4.02 -12.60 4.84
C ARG A 105 3.18 -13.48 3.92
N ALA A 106 3.83 -14.17 2.98
CA ALA A 106 3.14 -15.20 2.21
C ALA A 106 2.46 -16.16 3.20
N LYS A 107 1.17 -16.47 3.00
CA LYS A 107 0.59 -17.61 3.69
C LYS A 107 1.39 -18.81 3.22
N ALA A 108 2.06 -19.51 4.15
CA ALA A 108 2.48 -20.87 3.87
C ALA A 108 1.23 -21.60 3.35
N ASP A 109 1.32 -22.13 2.14
CA ASP A 109 0.21 -22.86 1.52
C ASP A 109 -0.33 -23.88 2.53
N SER A 110 -1.62 -23.77 2.84
CA SER A 110 -2.41 -24.75 3.59
C SER A 110 -3.64 -25.10 2.76
#